data_AF-A0A259HEU2-F1
#
_entry.id   AF-A0A259HEU2-F1
#
_cell.length_a   1.000
_cell.length_b   1.000
_cell.length_c   1.000
_cell.angle_alpha   90.00
_cell.angle_beta   90.00
_cell.angle_gamma   90.00
#
_symmetry.space_group_name_H-M   'P 1'
#
loop_
_entity.id
_entity.type
_entity.pdbx_description
1 polymer ?
#
loop_
_entity_poly.entity_id
_entity_poly.type
_entity_poly.pdbx_seq_one_letter_code
_entity_poly.pdbx_strand_id
1 'polypeptide(L)'
;MSTPFEVITYEDTVVFNYTLPEQEEPEQISRELTLVWEESLEALFEAYSPEKPYQIHSFKTQRDKDRFIQSVEDKTDEIIDAVEEEVSQHTKFGYNYTSPTYED
;
A
#
# COMPACT_ATOMS: atom_id res chain seq x y z
N MET A 1 -19.70 3.09 -26.66
CA MET A 1 -18.31 3.55 -26.46
C MET A 1 -17.72 2.62 -25.42
N SER A 2 -16.86 1.67 -25.81
CA SER A 2 -16.15 0.86 -24.82
C SER A 2 -15.16 1.79 -24.15
N THR A 3 -15.39 2.10 -22.88
CA THR A 3 -14.39 2.75 -22.04
C THR A 3 -13.15 1.84 -22.06
N PRO A 4 -11.96 2.37 -22.40
CA PRO A 4 -10.74 1.59 -22.27
C PRO A 4 -10.62 1.13 -20.81
N PHE A 5 -10.03 -0.03 -20.59
CA PHE A 5 -9.83 -0.52 -19.23
C PHE A 5 -8.78 0.39 -18.57
N GLU A 6 -9.22 1.27 -17.67
CA GLU A 6 -8.37 2.26 -17.03
C GLU A 6 -8.17 1.87 -15.57
N VAL A 7 -6.99 2.19 -15.05
CA VAL A 7 -6.68 2.10 -13.63
C VAL A 7 -5.82 3.29 -13.26
N ILE A 8 -6.02 3.79 -12.06
CA ILE A 8 -5.23 4.88 -11.52
C ILE A 8 -4.26 4.27 -10.52
N THR A 9 -3.02 4.72 -10.54
CA THR A 9 -2.03 4.41 -9.50
C THR A 9 -1.59 5.69 -8.85
N TYR A 10 -1.26 5.65 -7.58
CA TYR A 10 -0.74 6.79 -6.86
C TYR A 10 0.32 6.34 -5.87
N GLU A 11 1.28 7.22 -5.62
CA GLU A 11 2.33 6.96 -4.64
C GLU A 11 1.90 7.51 -3.29
N ASP A 12 1.93 6.65 -2.27
CA ASP A 12 1.54 6.99 -0.92
C ASP A 12 2.60 6.53 0.08
N THR A 13 2.91 7.37 1.05
CA THR A 13 3.79 6.99 2.16
C THR A 13 2.92 6.36 3.24
N VAL A 14 2.95 5.03 3.33
CA VAL A 14 2.25 4.27 4.37
C VAL A 14 3.15 4.14 5.58
N VAL A 15 2.60 4.48 6.75
CA VAL A 15 3.28 4.39 8.04
C VAL A 15 2.84 3.11 8.75
N PHE A 16 3.75 2.16 8.86
CA PHE A 16 3.60 0.93 9.61
C PHE A 16 3.97 1.19 11.07
N ASN A 17 3.00 1.05 11.97
CA ASN A 17 3.23 1.15 13.41
C ASN A 17 3.48 -0.26 13.95
N TYR A 18 4.57 -0.45 14.69
CA TYR A 18 4.91 -1.72 15.32
C TYR A 18 5.44 -1.48 16.73
N THR A 19 5.23 -2.42 17.63
CA THR A 19 5.68 -2.32 19.02
C THR A 19 6.66 -3.44 19.31
N LEU A 20 7.88 -3.08 19.70
CA LEU A 20 8.85 -4.06 20.14
C LEU A 20 8.54 -4.50 21.57
N PRO A 21 8.78 -5.77 21.93
CA PRO A 21 8.55 -6.32 23.27
C PRO A 21 9.22 -5.52 24.40
N GLU A 22 10.32 -4.85 24.08
CA GLU A 22 11.21 -4.15 25.02
C GLU A 22 10.87 -2.64 25.12
N GLN A 23 9.92 -2.15 24.32
CA GLN A 23 9.52 -0.74 24.28
C GLN A 23 8.01 -0.60 24.50
N GLU A 24 7.65 0.28 25.45
CA GLU A 24 6.25 0.63 25.71
C GLU A 24 5.66 1.56 24.62
N GLU A 25 6.52 2.17 23.80
CA GLU A 25 6.12 3.10 22.74
C GLU A 25 6.19 2.43 21.35
N PRO A 26 5.15 2.58 20.51
CA PRO A 26 5.16 2.07 19.15
C PRO A 26 6.17 2.83 18.29
N GLU A 27 7.01 2.09 17.57
CA GLU A 27 7.87 2.62 16.53
C GLU A 27 7.14 2.69 15.19
N GLN A 28 7.63 3.55 14.32
CA GLN A 28 7.04 3.84 13.02
C GLN A 28 8.05 3.59 11.92
N ILE A 29 7.69 2.73 10.98
CA ILE A 29 8.40 2.58 9.70
C ILE A 29 7.51 3.16 8.62
N SER A 30 7.98 4.20 7.95
CA SER A 30 7.32 4.71 6.74
C SER A 30 7.93 4.08 5.49
N ARG A 31 7.08 3.60 4.59
CA ARG A 31 7.48 3.13 3.25
C ARG A 31 6.60 3.78 2.19
N GLU A 32 7.22 4.15 1.09
CA GLU A 32 6.51 4.61 -0.10
C GLU A 32 5.98 3.40 -0.86
N LEU A 33 4.66 3.32 -1.01
CA LEU A 33 3.94 2.28 -1.72
C LEU A 33 3.24 2.87 -2.94
N THR A 34 3.18 2.09 -4.03
CA THR A 34 2.32 2.40 -5.16
C THR A 34 1.00 1.68 -4.96
N LEU A 35 -0.08 2.43 -4.77
CA LEU A 35 -1.41 1.89 -4.56
C LEU A 35 -2.23 1.96 -5.84
N VAL A 36 -3.14 1.01 -6.00
CA VAL A 36 -4.05 0.92 -7.14
C VAL A 36 -5.41 1.47 -6.74
N TRP A 37 -5.95 2.35 -7.55
CA TRP A 37 -7.31 2.86 -7.44
C TRP A 37 -8.13 2.43 -8.65
N GLU A 38 -9.15 1.62 -8.40
CA GLU A 38 -10.04 1.08 -9.44
C GLU A 38 -11.32 1.91 -9.65
N GLU A 39 -11.61 2.88 -8.77
CA GLU A 39 -12.77 3.77 -8.92
C GLU A 39 -12.44 5.02 -9.75
N SER A 40 -13.29 6.06 -9.66
CA SER A 40 -13.11 7.31 -10.38
C SER A 40 -12.02 8.20 -9.75
N LEU A 41 -11.42 9.06 -10.59
CA LEU A 41 -10.52 10.13 -10.12
C LEU A 41 -11.21 11.06 -9.11
N GLU A 42 -12.50 11.31 -9.26
CA GLU A 42 -13.28 12.14 -8.33
C GLU A 42 -13.32 11.51 -6.93
N ALA A 43 -13.53 10.19 -6.83
CA ALA A 43 -13.49 9.48 -5.56
C ALA A 43 -12.07 9.48 -4.96
N LEU A 44 -11.03 9.40 -5.82
CA LEU A 44 -9.65 9.49 -5.39
C LEU A 44 -9.32 10.88 -4.81
N PHE A 45 -9.79 11.97 -5.42
CA PHE A 45 -9.56 13.33 -4.90
C PHE A 45 -10.41 13.67 -3.68
N GLU A 46 -11.55 13.01 -3.50
CA GLU A 46 -12.37 13.14 -2.30
C GLU A 46 -11.77 12.38 -1.12
N ALA A 47 -11.24 11.18 -1.36
CA ALA A 47 -10.58 10.35 -0.35
C ALA A 47 -9.14 10.81 -0.03
N TYR A 48 -8.41 11.33 -1.02
CA TYR A 48 -7.00 11.70 -0.90
C TYR A 48 -6.71 13.10 -1.46
N SER A 49 -5.81 13.83 -0.79
CA SER A 49 -5.42 15.17 -1.21
C SER A 49 -4.91 15.20 -2.66
N PRO A 50 -5.34 16.18 -3.49
CA PRO A 50 -4.99 16.29 -4.92
C PRO A 50 -3.52 16.63 -5.20
N GLU A 51 -2.70 16.75 -4.15
CA GLU A 51 -1.28 17.10 -4.23
C GLU A 51 -0.36 15.87 -4.43
N LYS A 52 -0.89 14.65 -4.31
CA LYS A 52 -0.10 13.43 -4.51
C LYS A 52 0.07 13.08 -6.00
N PRO A 53 1.24 12.59 -6.43
CA PRO A 53 1.46 12.15 -7.80
C PRO A 53 0.59 10.92 -8.08
N TYR A 54 -0.28 11.03 -9.08
CA TYR A 54 -1.05 9.92 -9.61
C TYR A 54 -0.75 9.72 -11.10
N GLN A 55 -0.86 8.47 -11.54
CA GLN A 55 -0.67 8.08 -12.92
C GLN A 55 -1.85 7.23 -13.40
N ILE A 56 -2.46 7.64 -14.50
CA ILE A 56 -3.56 6.93 -15.15
C ILE A 56 -2.98 5.99 -16.20
N HIS A 57 -3.24 4.70 -16.07
CA HIS A 57 -2.86 3.69 -17.02
C HIS A 57 -4.08 3.21 -17.80
N SER A 58 -4.02 3.29 -19.12
CA SER A 58 -5.07 2.80 -20.01
C SER A 58 -4.62 1.53 -20.72
N PHE A 59 -5.49 0.52 -20.72
CA PHE A 59 -5.23 -0.80 -21.25
C PHE A 59 -6.20 -1.16 -22.38
N LYS A 60 -5.69 -1.94 -23.33
CA LYS A 60 -6.47 -2.44 -24.47
C LYS A 60 -7.40 -3.59 -24.08
N THR A 61 -7.05 -4.37 -23.06
CA THR A 61 -7.83 -5.51 -22.59
C THR A 61 -7.88 -5.54 -21.06
N GLN A 62 -8.95 -6.12 -20.51
CA GLN A 62 -9.09 -6.33 -19.07
C GLN A 62 -7.93 -7.15 -18.51
N ARG A 63 -7.49 -8.18 -19.25
CA ARG A 63 -6.39 -9.05 -18.83
C ARG A 63 -5.06 -8.31 -18.67
N ASP A 64 -4.80 -7.29 -19.49
CA ASP A 64 -3.61 -6.45 -19.34
C ASP A 64 -3.73 -5.55 -18.11
N LYS A 65 -4.94 -5.03 -17.83
CA LYS A 65 -5.25 -4.29 -16.59
C LYS A 65 -5.00 -5.18 -15.37
N ASP A 66 -5.60 -6.37 -15.31
CA ASP A 66 -5.49 -7.29 -14.17
C ASP A 66 -4.03 -7.68 -13.91
N ARG A 67 -3.24 -7.93 -14.97
CA ARG A 67 -1.80 -8.20 -14.83
C ARG A 67 -1.01 -7.03 -14.26
N PHE A 68 -1.37 -5.81 -14.65
CA PHE A 68 -0.71 -4.62 -14.13
C PHE A 68 -1.05 -4.42 -12.67
N ILE A 69 -2.33 -4.55 -12.29
CA ILE A 69 -2.78 -4.47 -10.89
C ILE A 69 -2.03 -5.50 -10.05
N GLN A 70 -2.02 -6.76 -10.49
CA GLN A 70 -1.28 -7.83 -9.82
C GLN A 70 0.21 -7.49 -9.66
N SER A 71 0.85 -6.94 -10.69
CA SER A 71 2.26 -6.54 -10.58
C SER A 71 2.52 -5.39 -9.59
N VAL A 72 1.53 -4.54 -9.33
CA VAL A 72 1.62 -3.48 -8.32
C VAL A 72 1.36 -4.05 -6.93
N GLU A 73 0.41 -4.97 -6.81
CA GLU A 73 0.13 -5.70 -5.57
C GLU A 73 1.34 -6.55 -5.16
N ASP A 74 1.94 -7.33 -6.07
CA ASP A 74 3.14 -8.14 -5.80
C ASP A 74 4.28 -7.29 -5.24
N LYS A 75 4.51 -6.08 -5.79
CA LYS A 75 5.54 -5.15 -5.26
C LYS A 75 5.19 -4.61 -3.88
N THR A 76 3.90 -4.38 -3.65
CA THR A 76 3.41 -3.93 -2.34
C THR A 76 3.63 -5.03 -1.30
N ASP A 77 3.30 -6.28 -1.64
CA ASP A 77 3.59 -7.46 -0.81
C ASP A 77 5.09 -7.58 -0.52
N GLU A 78 5.97 -7.46 -1.52
CA GLU A 78 7.43 -7.49 -1.30
C GLU A 78 7.92 -6.42 -0.30
N ILE A 79 7.31 -5.23 -0.32
CA ILE A 79 7.65 -4.16 0.63
C ILE A 79 7.11 -4.49 2.03
N ILE A 80 5.90 -5.04 2.12
CA ILE A 80 5.31 -5.48 3.39
C ILE A 80 6.17 -6.59 4.01
N ASP A 81 6.53 -7.62 3.25
CA ASP A 81 7.43 -8.70 3.69
C ASP A 81 8.78 -8.14 4.18
N ALA A 82 9.34 -7.15 3.48
CA ALA A 82 10.58 -6.51 3.91
C ALA A 82 10.42 -5.73 5.23
N VAL A 83 9.30 -5.03 5.42
CA VAL A 83 8.98 -4.37 6.69
C VAL A 83 8.77 -5.40 7.80
N GLU A 84 8.05 -6.48 7.54
CA GLU A 84 7.85 -7.56 8.50
C GLU A 84 9.15 -8.27 8.86
N GLU A 85 10.07 -8.47 7.90
CA GLU A 85 11.39 -8.99 8.17
C GLU A 85 12.22 -8.02 9.01
N GLU A 86 12.21 -6.72 8.70
CA GLU A 86 12.89 -5.67 9.47
C GLU A 86 12.38 -5.64 10.91
N VAL A 87 11.06 -5.59 11.09
CA VAL A 87 10.41 -5.69 12.40
C VAL A 87 10.77 -7.01 13.07
N SER A 88 10.74 -8.14 12.39
CA SER A 88 11.08 -9.45 12.96
C SER A 88 12.55 -9.52 13.40
N GLN A 89 13.48 -8.93 12.64
CA GLN A 89 14.89 -8.81 13.03
C GLN A 89 15.04 -8.00 14.34
N HIS A 90 14.24 -6.95 14.50
CA HIS A 90 14.15 -6.19 15.76
C HIS A 90 13.44 -6.98 16.88
N THR A 91 12.46 -7.83 16.54
CA THR A 91 11.59 -8.58 17.49
C THR A 91 12.15 -9.95 17.88
N LYS A 92 13.19 -10.46 17.21
CA LYS A 92 13.81 -11.78 17.49
C LYS A 92 14.37 -11.93 18.92
N PHE A 93 14.37 -10.85 19.71
CA PHE A 93 14.70 -10.85 21.14
C PHE A 93 13.48 -10.83 22.11
N GLY A 94 12.22 -10.84 21.64
CA GLY A 94 11.02 -11.07 22.47
C GLY A 94 9.71 -10.86 21.71
N TYR A 95 8.71 -11.74 21.81
CA TYR A 95 7.52 -11.70 20.93
C TYR A 95 6.20 -11.53 21.70
N ASN A 96 5.33 -10.63 21.24
CA ASN A 96 3.86 -10.73 21.28
C ASN A 96 3.24 -9.84 20.16
N TYR A 97 2.72 -10.47 19.11
CA TYR A 97 2.07 -9.79 17.98
C TYR A 97 0.58 -9.55 18.28
N THR A 98 0.08 -8.33 18.04
CA THR A 98 -1.36 -8.02 18.07
C THR A 98 -1.75 -7.44 16.70
N SER A 99 -2.76 -8.03 16.06
CA SER A 99 -3.20 -7.73 14.68
C SER A 99 -3.39 -6.23 14.37
N PRO A 100 -3.28 -5.84 13.09
CA PRO A 100 -3.47 -4.45 12.68
C PRO A 100 -4.89 -3.97 13.01
N THR A 101 -4.97 -2.83 13.69
CA THR A 101 -6.23 -2.14 13.98
C THR A 101 -6.49 -1.13 12.86
N TYR A 102 -7.65 -1.21 12.22
CA TYR A 102 -8.15 -0.15 11.35
C TYR A 102 -8.91 0.85 12.24
N GLU A 103 -8.44 2.08 12.35
CA GLU A 103 -9.18 3.15 13.06
C GLU A 103 -10.34 3.67 12.17
N ASP A 104 -11.46 3.99 12.84
CA ASP A 104 -12.75 4.46 12.29
C ASP A 104 -12.69 5.93 11.80
#